data_AF-A0A1G0WLB4-F1
#
_entry.id   AF-A0A1G0WLB4-F1
#
_cell.length_a   1.000
_cell.length_b   1.000
_cell.length_c   1.000
_cell.angle_alpha   90.00
_cell.angle_beta   90.00
_cell.angle_gamma   90.00
#
_symmetry.space_group_name_H-M   'P 1'
#
loop_
_entity.id
_entity.type
_entity.pdbx_description
1 polymer ?
#
loop_
_entity_poly.entity_id
_entity_poly.type
_entity_poly.pdbx_seq_one_letter_code
_entity_poly.pdbx_strand_id
1 'polypeptide(L)'
;MATNQTSIIGNKYYFRIINETFDDGVCFWTLRAVCKKSKKYSGINNLNSVLGQLIGDEGLDDVTGKYEDSLAWEVTKKEMKKFNRIAKSLVTSDSFLKYLEDKLGDDRSKGEWENVEL
;
A
#
# COMPACT_ATOMS: atom_id res chain seq x y z
N MET A 1 19.00 -4.63 9.65
CA MET A 1 17.63 -4.55 9.05
C MET A 1 16.55 -4.49 10.13
N ALA A 2 15.76 -3.42 10.14
CA ALA A 2 14.59 -3.28 11.01
C ALA A 2 13.30 -3.25 10.16
N THR A 3 12.35 -4.14 10.48
CA THR A 3 11.03 -4.19 9.83
C THR A 3 9.96 -3.78 10.85
N ASN A 4 9.15 -2.78 10.50
CA ASN A 4 8.03 -2.34 11.31
C ASN A 4 6.74 -2.43 10.49
N GLN A 5 5.76 -3.15 11.01
CA GLN A 5 4.46 -3.33 10.39
C GLN A 5 3.35 -2.76 11.26
N THR A 6 2.49 -1.95 10.64
CA THR A 6 1.19 -1.56 11.22
C THR A 6 0.08 -2.31 10.50
N SER A 7 -0.79 -2.99 11.24
CA SER A 7 -1.97 -3.67 10.69
C SER A 7 -3.24 -2.91 11.06
N ILE A 8 -4.11 -2.70 10.08
CA ILE A 8 -5.39 -2.00 10.21
C ILE A 8 -6.50 -2.93 9.72
N ILE A 9 -7.61 -2.98 10.44
CA ILE A 9 -8.72 -3.89 10.17
C ILE A 9 -9.77 -3.15 9.33
N GLY A 10 -9.94 -3.54 8.06
CA GLY A 10 -11.09 -3.13 7.22
C GLY A 10 -12.28 -4.08 7.40
N ASN A 11 -13.29 -4.01 6.54
CA ASN A 11 -14.44 -4.93 6.59
C ASN A 11 -14.10 -6.26 5.91
N LYS A 12 -13.68 -6.21 4.65
CA LYS A 12 -13.34 -7.37 3.79
C LYS A 12 -11.84 -7.69 3.80
N TYR A 13 -10.99 -6.71 4.12
CA TYR A 13 -9.52 -6.85 4.07
C TYR A 13 -8.84 -6.44 5.38
N TYR A 14 -7.62 -6.92 5.59
CA TYR A 14 -6.65 -6.32 6.49
C TYR A 14 -5.68 -5.48 5.67
N PHE A 15 -5.36 -4.28 6.13
CA PHE A 15 -4.38 -3.40 5.50
C PHE A 15 -3.10 -3.43 6.30
N ARG A 16 -1.96 -3.64 5.63
CA ARG A 16 -0.65 -3.71 6.25
C ARG A 16 0.24 -2.63 5.66
N ILE A 17 0.72 -1.75 6.52
CA ILE A 17 1.74 -0.77 6.18
C ILE A 17 3.07 -1.34 6.68
N ILE A 18 3.98 -1.63 5.76
CA ILE A 18 5.26 -2.28 6.03
C ILE A 18 6.36 -1.25 5.75
N ASN A 19 7.26 -1.10 6.72
CA ASN A 19 8.43 -0.25 6.62
C ASN A 19 9.66 -1.11 6.87
N GLU A 20 10.59 -1.11 5.93
CA GLU A 20 11.86 -1.82 6.04
C GLU A 20 12.99 -0.79 5.98
N THR A 21 13.94 -0.88 6.91
CA THR A 21 15.12 -0.02 6.94
C THR A 21 16.36 -0.88 7.03
N PHE A 22 17.25 -0.69 6.08
CA PHE A 22 18.54 -1.37 5.96
C PHE A 22 19.64 -0.54 6.62
N ASP A 23 20.74 -1.21 6.95
CA ASP A 23 21.80 -0.62 7.78
C ASP A 23 22.61 0.45 7.01
N ASP A 24 22.55 0.42 5.67
CA ASP A 24 23.06 1.43 4.74
C ASP A 24 22.15 2.67 4.62
N GLY A 25 21.00 2.68 5.30
CA GLY A 25 20.03 3.77 5.29
C GLY A 25 18.96 3.66 4.20
N VAL A 26 19.02 2.64 3.33
CA VAL A 26 17.98 2.36 2.34
C VAL A 26 16.69 2.00 3.07
N CYS A 27 15.56 2.57 2.62
CA CYS A 27 14.26 2.32 3.22
C CYS A 27 13.25 1.90 2.17
N PHE A 28 12.48 0.85 2.45
CA PHE A 28 11.39 0.40 1.61
C PHE A 28 10.06 0.59 2.32
N TRP A 29 9.05 0.97 1.55
CA TRP A 29 7.68 1.17 2.02
C TRP A 29 6.71 0.36 1.18
N THR A 30 5.77 -0.31 1.84
CA THR A 30 4.68 -1.03 1.16
C THR A 30 3.35 -0.84 1.87
N LEU A 31 2.27 -0.69 1.10
CA LEU A 31 0.90 -0.84 1.57
C LEU A 31 0.28 -2.07 0.91
N ARG A 32 -0.10 -3.07 1.71
CA ARG A 32 -0.72 -4.31 1.22
C ARG A 32 -2.15 -4.45 1.72
N ALA A 33 -3.02 -4.99 0.88
CA ALA A 33 -4.33 -5.48 1.29
C ALA A 33 -4.31 -7.01 1.36
N VAL A 34 -4.82 -7.58 2.44
CA VAL A 34 -4.93 -9.03 2.66
C VAL A 34 -6.39 -9.41 2.79
N CYS A 35 -6.91 -10.23 1.90
CA CYS A 35 -8.32 -10.64 1.95
C CYS A 35 -8.59 -11.53 3.16
N LYS A 36 -9.59 -11.18 3.96
CA LYS A 36 -9.96 -11.97 5.15
C LYS A 36 -10.39 -13.39 4.80
N LYS A 37 -11.13 -13.55 3.69
CA LYS A 37 -11.71 -14.82 3.25
C LYS A 37 -10.69 -15.76 2.60
N SER A 38 -9.95 -15.28 1.60
CA SER A 38 -9.04 -16.14 0.82
C SER A 38 -7.61 -16.15 1.32
N LYS A 39 -7.24 -15.24 2.24
CA LYS A 39 -5.86 -15.04 2.67
C LYS A 39 -4.89 -14.75 1.52
N LYS A 40 -5.40 -14.26 0.38
CA LYS A 40 -4.55 -13.70 -0.69
C LYS A 40 -4.23 -12.24 -0.38
N TYR A 41 -3.12 -11.73 -0.89
CA TYR A 41 -2.75 -10.32 -0.75
C TYR A 41 -2.44 -9.68 -2.10
N SER A 42 -2.41 -8.36 -2.11
CA SER A 42 -1.83 -7.57 -3.20
C SER A 42 -1.17 -6.31 -2.61
N GLY A 43 -0.08 -5.85 -3.24
CA GLY A 43 0.49 -4.54 -2.99
C GLY A 43 -0.41 -3.49 -3.65
N ILE A 44 -0.97 -2.58 -2.85
CA ILE A 44 -1.97 -1.62 -3.32
C ILE A 44 -1.44 -0.21 -3.43
N ASN A 45 -0.14 -0.01 -3.19
CA ASN A 45 0.55 1.26 -3.35
C ASN A 45 0.42 1.84 -4.77
N ASN A 46 0.28 0.99 -5.79
CA ASN A 46 0.20 1.39 -7.20
C ASN A 46 -1.24 1.50 -7.73
N LEU A 47 -2.27 1.22 -6.91
CA LEU A 47 -3.63 1.49 -7.34
C LEU A 47 -3.79 2.99 -7.58
N ASN A 48 -4.26 3.41 -8.76
CA ASN A 48 -4.38 4.82 -9.12
C ASN A 48 -5.06 5.68 -8.03
N SER A 49 -6.10 5.14 -7.40
CA SER A 49 -6.79 5.81 -6.30
C SER A 49 -5.99 5.97 -5.01
N VAL A 50 -5.02 5.09 -4.76
CA VAL A 50 -4.07 5.17 -3.63
C VAL A 50 -2.89 6.06 -4.02
N LEU A 51 -2.34 5.85 -5.22
CA LEU A 51 -1.23 6.63 -5.77
C LEU A 51 -1.55 8.12 -5.76
N GLY A 52 -2.69 8.53 -6.33
CA GLY A 52 -3.11 9.94 -6.35
C GLY A 52 -3.25 10.57 -4.96
N GLN A 53 -3.51 9.77 -3.92
CA GLN A 53 -3.56 10.27 -2.54
C GLN A 53 -2.17 10.36 -1.89
N LEU A 54 -1.25 9.46 -2.23
CA LEU A 54 0.11 9.43 -1.66
C LEU A 54 1.02 10.51 -2.26
N ILE A 55 0.98 10.68 -3.58
CA ILE A 55 1.87 11.57 -4.33
C ILE A 55 1.19 12.86 -4.82
N GLY A 56 -0.13 12.87 -5.02
CA GLY A 56 -0.86 14.02 -5.60
C GLY A 56 -0.65 14.15 -7.11
N ASP A 57 -1.33 15.12 -7.73
CA ASP A 57 -1.29 15.35 -9.19
C ASP A 57 0.08 15.88 -9.67
N GLU A 58 0.80 16.63 -8.82
CA GLU A 58 2.10 17.24 -9.15
C GLU A 58 3.28 16.24 -9.14
N GLY A 59 3.06 15.00 -8.68
CA GLY A 59 4.11 13.98 -8.53
C GLY A 59 4.02 12.82 -9.53
N LEU A 60 3.04 12.82 -10.44
CA LEU A 60 2.88 11.72 -11.39
C LEU A 60 3.94 11.79 -12.50
N ASP A 61 4.10 12.94 -13.15
CA ASP A 61 4.95 13.04 -14.35
C ASP A 61 6.46 12.80 -14.10
N ASP A 62 6.96 13.07 -12.89
CA ASP A 62 8.38 12.92 -12.53
C ASP A 62 8.70 11.63 -11.73
N VAL A 63 7.66 10.89 -11.30
CA VAL A 63 7.81 9.76 -10.36
C VAL A 63 7.12 8.47 -10.80
N THR A 64 6.40 8.50 -11.93
CA THR A 64 5.83 7.33 -12.64
C THR A 64 6.82 6.17 -12.72
N GLY A 65 8.03 6.39 -13.22
CA GLY A 65 9.03 5.31 -13.38
C GLY A 65 9.56 4.71 -12.06
N LYS A 66 9.50 5.43 -10.94
CA LYS A 66 10.02 4.95 -9.65
C LYS A 66 9.03 4.05 -8.91
N TYR A 67 7.73 4.20 -9.19
CA TYR A 67 6.67 3.66 -8.36
C TYR A 67 5.75 2.67 -9.09
N GLU A 68 5.58 2.76 -10.40
CA GLU A 68 4.50 2.07 -11.12
C GLU A 68 4.57 0.54 -11.10
N ASP A 69 5.76 -0.06 -11.06
CA ASP A 69 5.91 -1.53 -11.23
C ASP A 69 6.44 -2.27 -10.00
N SER A 70 6.77 -1.58 -8.91
CA SER A 70 7.31 -2.23 -7.71
C SER A 70 6.25 -2.46 -6.62
N LEU A 71 6.20 -3.68 -6.09
CA LEU A 71 5.44 -4.03 -4.89
C LEU A 71 5.94 -3.30 -3.63
N ALA A 72 7.17 -2.78 -3.65
CA ALA A 72 7.76 -2.02 -2.55
C ALA A 72 8.51 -0.81 -3.10
N TRP A 73 8.25 0.37 -2.53
CA TRP A 73 8.89 1.60 -2.98
C TRP A 73 10.12 1.90 -2.16
N GLU A 74 11.25 2.14 -2.83
CA GLU A 74 12.41 2.75 -2.19
C GLU A 74 12.10 4.22 -1.91
N VAL A 75 12.17 4.60 -0.64
CA VAL A 75 11.74 5.91 -0.15
C VAL A 75 12.75 6.47 0.84
N THR A 76 12.78 7.78 0.99
CA THR A 76 13.47 8.43 2.10
C THR A 76 12.70 8.22 3.41
N LYS A 77 13.37 8.35 4.56
CA LYS A 77 12.71 8.34 5.89
C LYS A 77 11.61 9.41 6.01
N LYS A 78 11.74 10.53 5.29
CA LYS A 78 10.74 11.61 5.27
C LYS A 78 9.49 11.19 4.49
N GLU A 79 9.66 10.63 3.30
CA GLU A 79 8.56 10.08 2.49
C GLU A 79 7.85 8.94 3.21
N MET A 80 8.60 8.00 3.81
CA MET A 80 8.04 6.92 4.62
C MET A 80 7.10 7.43 5.71
N LYS A 81 7.53 8.47 6.47
CA LYS A 81 6.67 9.09 7.50
C LYS A 81 5.42 9.75 6.89
N LYS A 82 5.57 10.44 5.74
CA LYS A 82 4.45 11.04 5.00
C LYS A 82 3.46 9.97 4.57
N PHE A 83 3.92 8.92 3.90
CA PHE A 83 3.10 7.83 3.38
C PHE A 83 2.42 7.04 4.49
N ASN A 84 3.11 6.76 5.59
CA ASN A 84 2.49 6.14 6.77
C ASN A 84 1.29 6.95 7.30
N ARG A 85 1.42 8.27 7.38
CA ARG A 85 0.32 9.14 7.83
C ARG A 85 -0.84 9.12 6.86
N ILE A 86 -0.57 9.29 5.56
CA ILE A 86 -1.61 9.31 4.52
C ILE A 86 -2.31 7.96 4.44
N ALA A 87 -1.55 6.86 4.31
CA ALA A 87 -2.10 5.51 4.21
C ALA A 87 -2.99 5.17 5.41
N LYS A 88 -2.55 5.51 6.63
CA LYS A 88 -3.40 5.36 7.83
C LYS A 88 -4.72 6.09 7.67
N SER A 89 -4.67 7.38 7.31
CA SER A 89 -5.88 8.20 7.11
C SER A 89 -6.80 7.63 6.02
N LEU A 90 -6.25 7.09 4.94
CA LEU A 90 -7.01 6.50 3.83
C LEU A 90 -7.76 5.25 4.28
N VAL A 91 -7.07 4.31 4.93
CA VAL A 91 -7.66 3.02 5.30
C VAL A 91 -8.44 3.05 6.61
N THR A 92 -8.51 4.20 7.30
CA THR A 92 -9.40 4.42 8.45
C THR A 92 -10.58 5.33 8.14
N SER A 93 -10.62 5.96 6.96
CA SER A 93 -11.76 6.77 6.54
C SER A 93 -12.87 5.86 6.02
N ASP A 94 -14.06 5.90 6.63
CA ASP A 94 -15.16 4.98 6.29
C ASP A 94 -15.54 5.02 4.80
N SER A 95 -15.61 6.21 4.22
CA SER A 95 -16.00 6.38 2.81
C SER A 95 -14.93 5.86 1.86
N PHE A 96 -13.66 6.17 2.12
CA PHE A 96 -12.54 5.75 1.27
C PHE A 96 -12.26 4.26 1.44
N LEU A 97 -12.32 3.75 2.67
CA LEU A 97 -12.18 2.34 2.98
C LEU A 97 -13.20 1.51 2.21
N LYS A 98 -14.49 1.89 2.23
CA LYS A 98 -15.52 1.18 1.48
C LYS A 98 -15.24 1.18 -0.02
N TYR A 99 -14.93 2.36 -0.58
CA TYR A 99 -14.55 2.48 -1.99
C TYR A 99 -13.36 1.57 -2.35
N LEU A 100 -12.31 1.58 -1.53
CA LEU A 100 -11.11 0.78 -1.75
C LEU A 100 -11.41 -0.72 -1.68
N GLU A 101 -12.22 -1.17 -0.71
CA GLU A 101 -12.58 -2.59 -0.59
C GLU A 101 -13.46 -3.09 -1.74
N ASP A 102 -14.29 -2.23 -2.31
CA ASP A 102 -15.08 -2.57 -3.51
C ASP A 102 -14.16 -2.67 -4.74
N LYS A 103 -13.24 -1.70 -4.93
CA LYS A 103 -12.23 -1.75 -6.00
C LYS A 103 -11.31 -2.98 -5.91
N LEU A 104 -10.85 -3.31 -4.71
CA LEU A 104 -10.06 -4.52 -4.46
C LEU A 104 -10.83 -5.80 -4.76
N GLY A 105 -12.15 -5.79 -4.55
CA GLY A 105 -13.03 -6.87 -4.98
C GLY A 105 -13.04 -7.05 -6.49
N ASP A 106 -13.13 -5.95 -7.24
CA ASP A 106 -13.11 -5.94 -8.70
C ASP A 106 -11.75 -6.42 -9.25
N ASP A 107 -10.63 -5.90 -8.76
CA ASP A 107 -9.29 -6.28 -9.25
C ASP A 107 -8.91 -7.72 -8.89
N ARG A 108 -9.43 -8.23 -7.76
CA ARG A 108 -9.28 -9.65 -7.42
C ARG A 108 -9.88 -10.59 -8.47
N SER A 109 -10.94 -10.16 -9.14
CA SER A 109 -11.54 -10.97 -10.22
C SER A 109 -10.65 -11.08 -11.46
N LYS A 110 -9.65 -10.22 -11.60
CA LYS A 110 -8.72 -10.16 -12.74
C LYS A 110 -7.40 -10.93 -12.52
N GLY A 111 -7.19 -11.49 -11.33
CA GLY A 111 -6.05 -12.38 -11.06
C GLY A 111 -4.76 -11.70 -10.57
N GLU A 112 -4.77 -10.41 -10.28
CA GLU A 112 -3.59 -9.61 -9.85
C GLU A 112 -3.20 -9.82 -8.36
N TRP A 113 -3.58 -10.95 -7.77
CA TRP A 113 -3.42 -11.20 -6.33
C TRP A 113 -2.49 -12.37 -6.07
N GLU A 114 -1.49 -12.12 -5.23
CA GLU A 114 -0.53 -13.10 -4.76
C GLU A 114 -1.08 -13.90 -3.57
N ASN A 115 -0.54 -15.11 -3.34
CA ASN A 115 -0.84 -15.87 -2.13
C ASN A 115 0.01 -15.35 -0.98
N VAL A 116 -0.53 -15.28 0.24
CA VAL A 116 0.31 -15.10 1.43
C VAL A 116 1.24 -16.31 1.53
N GLU A 117 2.52 -16.15 1.21
CA GLU A 117 3.53 -17.09 1.69
C GLU A 117 3.55 -16.98 3.22
N LEU A 118 3.26 -18.11 3.87
CA LEU A 118 3.28 -18.28 5.33
C LEU A 118 4.67 -18.71 5.78
#